data_AF-A0A447CXQ3-F1
#
_entry.id   AF-A0A447CXQ3-F1
#
_cell.length_a   1.000
_cell.length_b   1.000
_cell.length_c   1.000
_cell.angle_alpha   90.00
_cell.angle_beta   90.00
_cell.angle_gamma   90.00
#
_symmetry.space_group_name_H-M   'P 1'
#
loop_
_entity.id
_entity.type
_entity.pdbx_description
1 polymer ?
#
loop_
_entity_poly.entity_id
_entity_poly.type
_entity_poly.pdbx_seq_one_letter_code
_entity_poly.pdbx_strand_id
1 'polypeptide(L)' 'MNRIVRDNYPAAKLPEELRPSSDPDARVRVTIEEPTAPLSQRPEPTMSLEEIFSLTGFRRRSKREIDEDVRRDRDDWDH' A
#
# COMPACT_ATOMS: atom_id res chain seq x y z
N MET A 1 16.34 -0.07 11.98
CA MET A 1 17.35 0.92 11.57
C MET A 1 17.59 0.68 10.09
N ASN A 2 16.86 1.39 9.22
CA ASN A 2 16.92 1.20 7.78
C ASN A 2 17.84 2.26 7.18
N ARG A 3 18.84 1.83 6.40
CA ARG A 3 19.82 2.72 5.77
C ARG A 3 19.72 2.57 4.26
N ILE A 4 19.38 3.65 3.56
CA ILE A 4 19.34 3.69 2.11
C ILE A 4 20.51 4.57 1.63
N VAL A 5 21.43 3.97 0.88
CA VAL A 5 22.55 4.69 0.26
C VAL A 5 22.25 4.85 -1.22
N ARG A 6 22.22 6.10 -1.71
CA ARG A 6 22.14 6.43 -3.13
C ARG A 6 23.46 7.04 -3.58
N ASP A 7 24.21 6.27 -4.36
CA ASP A 7 25.43 6.73 -5.00
C ASP A 7 25.09 7.45 -6.33
N ASN A 8 25.89 8.45 -6.71
CA ASN A 8 25.73 9.21 -7.96
C ASN A 8 24.40 9.96 -8.12
N TYR A 9 23.84 10.47 -7.03
CA TYR A 9 22.63 11.29 -7.08
C TYR A 9 22.94 12.67 -7.67
N PRO A 10 22.14 13.19 -8.62
CA PRO A 10 22.40 14.51 -9.21
C PRO A 10 22.17 15.63 -8.19
N ALA A 11 23.13 16.55 -8.06
CA ALA A 11 23.07 17.69 -7.15
C ALA A 11 21.90 18.64 -7.48
N ALA A 12 21.46 18.70 -8.75
CA ALA A 12 20.27 19.45 -9.15
C ALA A 12 18.99 19.01 -8.43
N LYS A 13 18.91 17.76 -7.97
CA LYS A 13 17.75 17.24 -7.22
C LYS A 13 17.87 17.43 -5.71
N LEU A 14 18.97 18.03 -5.23
CA LEU A 14 19.09 18.43 -3.83
C LEU A 14 18.46 19.82 -3.60
N PRO A 15 17.95 20.09 -2.38
CA PRO A 15 17.63 21.44 -1.93
C PRO A 15 18.85 22.35 -2.05
N GLU A 16 18.64 23.63 -2.39
CA GLU A 16 19.72 24.58 -2.65
C GLU A 16 20.71 24.70 -1.48
N GLU A 17 20.22 24.62 -0.24
CA GLU A 17 21.03 24.69 0.98
C GLU A 17 22.03 23.54 1.14
N LEU A 18 21.79 22.40 0.49
CA LEU A 18 22.61 21.20 0.60
C LEU A 18 23.42 20.91 -0.67
N ARG A 19 23.38 21.81 -1.67
CA ARG A 19 24.19 21.68 -2.88
C ARG A 19 25.63 22.11 -2.57
N PRO A 20 26.63 21.23 -2.73
CA PRO A 20 28.03 21.57 -2.47
C PRO A 20 28.60 22.58 -3.48
N SER A 21 27.95 22.71 -4.64
CA SER A 21 28.25 23.69 -5.67
C SER A 21 26.98 24.03 -6.46
N SER A 22 26.93 25.21 -7.09
CA SER A 22 25.86 25.58 -8.04
C SER A 22 25.92 24.80 -9.36
N ASP A 23 26.77 23.79 -9.45
CA ASP A 23 26.96 22.98 -10.64
C ASP A 23 25.85 21.91 -10.72
N PRO A 24 24.95 21.99 -11.72
CA PRO A 24 23.84 21.06 -11.86
C PRO A 24 24.27 19.62 -12.19
N ASP A 25 25.47 19.42 -12.74
CA ASP A 25 25.98 18.11 -13.16
C ASP A 25 26.79 17.39 -12.07
N ALA A 26 27.02 18.04 -10.92
CA ALA A 26 27.73 17.43 -9.81
C ALA A 26 26.97 16.19 -9.30
N ARG A 27 27.69 15.08 -9.12
CA ARG A 27 27.16 13.83 -8.56
C ARG A 27 27.56 13.71 -7.10
N VAL A 28 26.58 13.45 -6.24
CA VAL A 28 26.76 13.37 -4.79
C VAL A 28 26.29 12.02 -4.25
N ARG A 29 26.78 11.66 -3.07
CA ARG A 29 26.32 10.48 -2.33
C ARG A 29 25.33 10.92 -1.26
N VAL A 30 24.10 10.41 -1.34
CA VAL A 30 23.04 10.72 -0.35
C VAL A 30 22.82 9.48 0.51
N THR A 31 22.97 9.65 1.83
CA THR A 31 22.63 8.62 2.81
C THR A 31 21.36 9.05 3.52
N ILE A 32 20.29 8.26 3.37
CA ILE A 32 19.03 8.46 4.09
C ILE A 32 19.02 7.46 5.24
N GLU A 33 19.03 7.99 6.46
CA GLU A 33 18.88 7.23 7.70
C GLU A 33 17.47 7.44 8.23
N GLU A 34 16.62 6.42 8.10
CA GLU A 34 15.28 6.47 8.68
C GLU A 34 15.32 5.80 10.07
N PRO A 35 14.94 6.52 11.14
CA PRO A 35 14.60 5.85 12.39
C PRO A 35 13.46 4.88 12.07
N THR A 36 13.51 3.66 12.61
CA THR A 36 12.43 2.69 12.42
C THR A 36 11.12 3.37 12.78
N ALA A 37 10.31 3.73 11.79
CA ALA A 37 9.01 4.33 12.04
C ALA A 37 8.21 3.35 12.92
N PRO A 38 7.43 3.85 13.89
CA PRO A 38 6.49 2.99 14.60
C PRO A 38 5.63 2.26 13.57
N LEU A 39 5.29 1.00 13.87
CA LEU A 39 4.54 0.06 13.01
C LEU A 39 3.26 0.66 12.37
N SER A 40 2.78 1.79 12.89
CA SER A 40 1.67 2.61 12.41
C SER A 40 1.79 3.17 10.98
N GLN A 41 2.97 3.15 10.33
CA GLN A 41 3.14 3.57 8.92
C GLN A 41 3.28 2.41 7.94
N ARG A 42 3.25 1.17 8.41
CA ARG A 42 3.20 0.01 7.51
C ARG A 42 1.80 0.00 6.89
N PRO A 43 1.64 -0.05 5.55
CA PRO A 43 0.34 -0.31 4.97
C PRO A 43 -0.18 -1.59 5.62
N GLU A 44 -1.43 -1.58 6.10
CA GLU A 44 -2.12 -2.76 6.63
C GLU A 44 -1.76 -3.96 5.75
N PRO A 45 -1.38 -5.11 6.35
CA PRO A 45 -1.01 -6.28 5.55
C PRO A 45 -2.16 -6.58 4.60
N THR A 46 -1.94 -6.36 3.31
CA THR A 46 -2.94 -6.60 2.28
C THR A 46 -3.19 -8.11 2.26
N MET A 47 -4.28 -8.55 2.87
CA MET A 47 -4.67 -9.96 2.82
C MET A 47 -4.94 -10.33 1.36
N SER A 48 -4.40 -11.48 0.96
CA SER A 48 -4.74 -12.10 -0.31
C SER A 48 -6.22 -12.49 -0.35
N LEU A 49 -6.77 -12.63 -1.56
CA LEU A 49 -8.15 -13.12 -1.73
C LEU A 49 -8.34 -14.48 -1.05
N GLU A 50 -7.35 -15.36 -1.14
CA GLU A 50 -7.38 -16.67 -0.50
C GLU A 50 -7.44 -16.59 1.03
N GLU A 51 -6.67 -15.68 1.64
CA GLU A 51 -6.73 -15.41 3.08
C GLU A 51 -8.11 -14.87 3.48
N ILE A 52 -8.67 -13.94 2.71
CA ILE A 52 -10.01 -13.39 2.95
C ILE A 52 -11.09 -14.48 2.92
N PHE A 53 -11.03 -15.38 1.93
CA PHE A 53 -11.98 -16.50 1.83
C PHE A 53 -11.74 -17.62 2.87
N SER A 54 -10.59 -17.62 3.53
CA SER A 54 -10.25 -18.56 4.61
C SER A 54 -10.62 -18.03 5.99
N LEU A 55 -10.86 -16.73 6.13
CA LEU A 55 -11.39 -16.15 7.38
C LEU A 55 -12.76 -16.75 7.68
N THR A 56 -12.87 -17.32 8.88
CA THR A 56 -14.12 -17.85 9.43
C THR A 56 -15.19 -16.76 9.45
N GLY A 57 -16.12 -16.85 8.51
CA GLY A 57 -17.16 -15.83 8.31
C GLY A 57 -17.60 -15.71 6.85
N PHE A 58 -16.71 -16.06 5.91
CA PHE A 58 -17.09 -16.13 4.50
C PHE A 58 -17.94 -17.39 4.24
N ARG A 59 -19.26 -17.27 4.42
CA ARG A 59 -20.17 -18.36 4.09
C ARG A 59 -20.19 -18.56 2.58
N ARG A 60 -19.69 -19.70 2.12
CA ARG A 60 -19.91 -20.15 0.73
C ARG A 60 -21.40 -20.48 0.61
N ARG A 61 -22.17 -19.58 -0.02
CA ARG A 61 -23.57 -19.83 -0.35
C ARG A 61 -23.65 -20.68 -1.61
N SER A 62 -24.56 -21.62 -1.62
CA SER A 62 -24.94 -22.39 -2.80
C SER A 62 -25.69 -21.51 -3.79
N LYS A 63 -25.69 -21.91 -5.07
CA LYS A 63 -26.50 -21.24 -6.10
C LYS A 63 -27.97 -21.15 -5.69
N ARG A 64 -28.52 -22.21 -5.10
CA ARG A 64 -29.92 -22.28 -4.68
C ARG A 64 -30.25 -21.24 -3.61
N GLU A 65 -29.41 -21.10 -2.59
CA GLU A 65 -29.60 -20.08 -1.54
C GLU A 65 -29.58 -18.67 -2.12
N ILE A 66 -28.67 -18.40 -3.06
CA ILE A 66 -28.62 -17.10 -3.75
C ILE A 66 -29.89 -16.88 -4.57
N ASP A 67 -30.35 -17.88 -5.32
CA ASP A 67 -31.57 -17.79 -6.12
C ASP A 67 -32.82 -17.59 -5.25
N GLU A 68 -32.88 -18.16 -4.04
CA GLU A 68 -33.97 -17.98 -3.08
C GLU A 68 -33.94 -16.57 -2.46
N ASP A 69 -32.76 -16.06 -2.08
CA ASP A 69 -32.58 -14.70 -1.56
C ASP A 69 -33.00 -13.64 -2.59
N VAL A 70 -32.55 -13.77 -3.84
CA VAL A 70 -32.88 -12.82 -4.91
C VAL A 70 -34.39 -12.80 -5.21
N ARG A 71 -35.05 -13.96 -5.18
CA ARG A 71 -36.52 -14.00 -5.38
C ARG A 71 -37.24 -13.29 -4.26
N ARG A 72 -36.84 -13.51 -3.00
CA ARG A 72 -37.41 -12.84 -1.84
C ARG A 72 -37.24 -11.32 -1.94
N ASP A 73 -36.05 -10.84 -2.24
CA ASP A 73 -35.78 -9.40 -2.37
C ASP A 73 -36.61 -8.76 -3.49
N ARG A 74 -36.83 -9.47 -4.61
CA ARG A 74 -37.71 -9.02 -5.68
C ARG A 74 -39.17 -8.94 -5.23
N ASP A 75 -39.67 -9.99 -4.58
CA ASP A 75 -41.06 -10.04 -4.14
C ASP A 75 -41.34 -8.98 -3.06
N ASP A 76 -40.35 -8.63 -2.23
CA ASP A 76 -40.39 -7.52 -1.26
C ASP A 76 -40.40 -6.13 -1.94
N TRP A 77 -39.84 -5.99 -3.15
CA TRP A 77 -39.83 -4.72 -3.90
C TRP A 77 -41.13 -4.42 -4.65
N ASP A 78 -41.93 -5.45 -4.93
CA ASP A 78 -43.22 -5.32 -5.61
C ASP A 78 -44.38 -4.96 -4.64
N HIS A 79 -44.08 -4.72 -3.35
CA HIS A 79 -44.99 -4.30 -2.27
C HIS A 79 -44.74 -2.87 -1.80
#